data_AF-A0A7J9PXC4-F1
#
_entry.id   AF-A0A7J9PXC4-F1
#
_cell.length_a   1.000
_cell.length_b   1.000
_cell.length_c   1.000
_cell.angle_alpha   90.00
_cell.angle_beta   90.00
_cell.angle_gamma   90.00
#
_symmetry.space_group_name_H-M   'P 1'
#
loop_
_entity.id
_entity.type
_entity.pdbx_description
1 polymer ?
#
loop_
_entity_poly.entity_id
_entity_poly.type
_entity_poly.pdbx_seq_one_letter_code
_entity_poly.pdbx_strand_id
1 'polypeptide(L)'
;MKISDYRLISQTVFFVLSNIGFIGITGLIYPFFYCYACPLASAGCPIGILEHAVLGDYLLFVYLLGFIGVIGVIFGRFFCGWACPIGFLQDIFGFLTRNKKIKGLKLKTEIEQKLRYTKYFVLIGTIIGTYITGQLAFTLICPIGGLTATMPTLALYPGKYVFGRFFLAKMLGVVLFFLLIILSYRGWCKYFCPFGALMS
;
A
#
# COMPACT_ATOMS: atom_id res chain seq x y z
N MET A 1 -12.84 -25.54 -7.71
CA MET A 1 -12.06 -24.27 -7.72
C MET A 1 -11.29 -24.16 -6.42
N LYS A 2 -10.01 -23.77 -6.46
CA LYS A 2 -9.20 -23.60 -5.24
C LYS A 2 -9.57 -22.27 -4.59
N ILE A 3 -9.47 -22.17 -3.26
CA ILE A 3 -9.70 -20.93 -2.49
C ILE A 3 -8.83 -19.76 -3.02
N SER A 4 -7.67 -20.07 -3.61
CA SER A 4 -6.81 -19.15 -4.35
C SER A 4 -7.54 -18.37 -5.46
N ASP A 5 -8.42 -19.04 -6.20
CA ASP A 5 -9.05 -18.48 -7.40
C ASP A 5 -10.11 -17.42 -7.01
N TYR A 6 -10.86 -17.68 -5.94
CA TYR A 6 -11.82 -16.71 -5.39
C TYR A 6 -11.16 -15.44 -4.86
N ARG A 7 -9.97 -15.56 -4.27
CA ARG A 7 -9.17 -14.41 -3.80
C ARG A 7 -8.68 -13.56 -4.97
N LEU A 8 -8.22 -14.22 -6.04
CA LEU A 8 -7.74 -13.55 -7.23
C LEU A 8 -8.88 -12.76 -7.92
N ILE A 9 -10.06 -13.37 -8.01
CA ILE A 9 -11.26 -12.73 -8.57
C ILE A 9 -11.65 -11.52 -7.71
N SER A 10 -11.77 -11.68 -6.39
CA SER A 10 -12.17 -10.57 -5.52
C SER A 10 -11.19 -9.40 -5.62
N GLN A 11 -9.88 -9.66 -5.58
CA GLN A 11 -8.88 -8.60 -5.67
C GLN A 11 -8.89 -7.89 -7.03
N THR A 12 -9.16 -8.62 -8.13
CA THR A 12 -9.28 -8.03 -9.47
C THR A 12 -10.50 -7.10 -9.54
N VAL A 13 -11.64 -7.53 -8.99
CA VAL A 13 -12.85 -6.70 -8.91
C VAL A 13 -12.58 -5.43 -8.11
N PHE A 14 -11.95 -5.53 -6.94
CA PHE A 14 -11.59 -4.35 -6.14
C PHE A 14 -10.57 -3.45 -6.82
N PHE A 15 -9.63 -4.01 -7.60
CA PHE A 15 -8.70 -3.21 -8.40
C PHE A 15 -9.45 -2.38 -9.45
N VAL A 16 -10.36 -3.00 -10.19
CA VAL A 16 -11.18 -2.29 -11.19
C VAL A 16 -12.04 -1.23 -10.49
N LEU A 17 -12.75 -1.57 -9.41
CA LEU A 17 -13.55 -0.60 -8.64
C LEU A 17 -12.73 0.59 -8.10
N SER A 18 -11.48 0.35 -7.71
CA SER A 18 -10.56 1.40 -7.25
C SER A 18 -10.06 2.30 -8.38
N ASN A 19 -10.19 1.87 -9.64
CA ASN A 19 -9.75 2.58 -10.84
C ASN A 19 -10.92 3.00 -11.75
N ILE A 20 -12.18 2.81 -11.36
CA ILE A 20 -13.34 3.25 -12.16
C ILE A 20 -13.46 4.78 -12.16
N GLY A 21 -12.76 5.49 -11.26
CA GLY A 21 -12.68 6.96 -11.31
C GLY A 21 -14.06 7.60 -11.30
N PHE A 22 -14.94 7.17 -10.38
CA PHE A 22 -16.23 7.84 -10.23
C PHE A 22 -16.01 9.33 -10.02
N ILE A 23 -16.73 10.11 -10.82
CA ILE A 23 -16.75 11.57 -10.86
C ILE A 23 -16.90 12.12 -9.44
N GLY A 24 -15.87 12.82 -8.97
CA GLY A 24 -15.88 13.52 -7.69
C GLY A 24 -15.16 12.74 -6.59
N ILE A 25 -14.34 13.47 -5.86
CA ILE A 25 -13.69 13.04 -4.63
C ILE A 25 -14.80 12.62 -3.66
N THR A 26 -15.15 11.34 -3.65
CA THR A 26 -15.98 10.82 -2.58
C THR A 26 -15.10 10.86 -1.34
N GLY A 27 -15.58 11.46 -0.24
CA GLY A 27 -14.85 11.54 1.03
C GLY A 27 -14.62 10.19 1.71
N LEU A 28 -14.63 9.09 0.96
CA LEU A 28 -14.45 7.72 1.40
C LEU A 28 -12.96 7.38 1.53
N ILE A 29 -12.66 6.47 2.46
CA ILE A 29 -11.32 5.94 2.69
C ILE A 29 -11.26 4.50 2.16
N TYR A 30 -10.15 4.11 1.54
CA TYR A 30 -9.97 2.69 1.22
C TYR A 30 -9.78 1.85 2.49
N PRO A 31 -10.48 0.71 2.64
CA PRO A 31 -10.22 -0.25 3.70
C PRO A 31 -8.94 -1.09 3.48
N PHE A 32 -8.14 -0.72 2.47
CA PHE A 32 -6.89 -1.35 2.11
C PHE A 32 -5.89 -0.31 1.62
N PHE A 33 -4.63 -0.74 1.45
CA PHE A 33 -3.56 0.16 1.07
C PHE A 33 -3.56 0.43 -0.45
N TYR A 34 -4.11 1.58 -0.85
CA TYR A 34 -4.10 2.07 -2.24
C TYR A 34 -3.83 3.57 -2.29
N CYS A 35 -3.04 4.00 -3.27
CA CYS A 35 -2.56 5.38 -3.34
C CYS A 35 -3.62 6.30 -3.97
N TYR A 36 -3.94 7.41 -3.28
CA TYR A 36 -4.90 8.41 -3.77
C TYR A 36 -4.36 9.23 -4.95
N ALA A 37 -3.03 9.30 -5.13
CA ALA A 37 -2.41 10.06 -6.20
C ALA A 37 -2.60 9.42 -7.60
N CYS A 38 -3.20 8.23 -7.68
CA CYS A 38 -3.56 7.64 -8.96
C CYS A 38 -4.66 8.49 -9.63
N PRO A 39 -4.51 8.88 -10.91
CA PRO A 39 -5.48 9.74 -11.57
C PRO A 39 -6.89 9.13 -11.68
N LEU A 40 -7.01 7.81 -11.54
CA LEU A 40 -8.27 7.06 -11.59
C LEU A 40 -8.73 6.58 -10.19
N ALA A 41 -8.08 7.02 -9.11
CA ALA A 41 -8.48 6.61 -7.75
C ALA A 41 -9.87 7.11 -7.38
N SER A 42 -10.70 6.23 -6.81
CA SER A 42 -12.04 6.56 -6.31
C SER A 42 -12.12 7.00 -4.84
N ALA A 43 -11.11 6.69 -4.02
CA ALA A 43 -11.10 7.00 -2.58
C ALA A 43 -9.71 7.42 -2.05
N GLY A 44 -9.67 7.90 -0.79
CA GLY A 44 -8.45 8.33 -0.11
C GLY A 44 -7.59 7.20 0.44
N CYS A 45 -6.27 7.40 0.47
CA CYS A 45 -5.33 6.48 1.11
C CYS A 45 -5.41 6.66 2.64
N PRO A 46 -5.63 5.59 3.43
CA PRO A 46 -5.72 5.70 4.89
C PRO A 46 -4.44 6.26 5.52
N ILE A 47 -3.26 5.98 4.94
CA ILE A 47 -1.99 6.53 5.42
C ILE A 47 -1.85 8.00 5.05
N GLY A 48 -2.26 8.40 3.84
CA GLY A 48 -2.24 9.82 3.46
C GLY A 48 -3.14 10.64 4.39
N ILE A 49 -4.30 10.11 4.75
CA ILE A 49 -5.21 10.76 5.72
C ILE A 49 -4.58 10.83 7.11
N LEU A 50 -3.84 9.79 7.53
CA LEU A 50 -3.08 9.83 8.77
C LEU A 50 -2.00 10.93 8.74
N GLU A 51 -1.31 11.11 7.62
CA GLU A 51 -0.33 12.19 7.46
C GLU A 51 -0.98 13.57 7.50
N HIS A 52 -2.11 13.77 6.81
CA HIS A 52 -2.88 15.01 6.88
C HIS A 52 -3.39 15.30 8.30
N ALA A 53 -3.83 14.27 9.03
CA ALA A 53 -4.20 14.38 10.43
C ALA A 53 -3.04 14.87 11.31
N VAL A 54 -1.81 14.38 11.07
CA VAL A 54 -0.62 14.82 11.82
C VAL A 54 -0.26 16.29 11.52
N LEU A 55 -0.60 16.79 10.33
CA LEU A 55 -0.33 18.17 9.93
C LEU A 55 -1.33 19.19 10.50
N GLY A 56 -2.40 18.75 11.18
CA GLY A 56 -3.31 19.64 11.91
C GLY A 56 -4.80 19.35 11.74
N ASP A 57 -5.18 18.43 10.83
CA ASP A 57 -6.59 18.13 10.56
C ASP A 57 -7.15 17.07 11.50
N TYR A 58 -7.47 17.47 12.74
CA TYR A 58 -8.01 16.57 13.77
C TYR A 58 -9.32 15.86 13.36
N LEU A 59 -10.15 16.49 12.52
CA LEU A 59 -11.38 15.88 11.98
C LEU A 59 -11.08 14.66 11.10
N LEU A 60 -10.01 14.73 10.30
CA LEU A 60 -9.57 13.61 9.46
C LEU A 60 -9.03 12.46 10.32
N PHE A 61 -8.41 12.77 11.45
CA PHE A 61 -7.94 11.75 12.40
C PHE A 61 -9.09 10.95 13.00
N VAL A 62 -10.12 11.64 13.50
CA VAL A 62 -11.32 11.00 14.09
C VAL A 62 -12.06 10.20 13.03
N TYR A 63 -12.19 10.73 11.81
CA TYR A 63 -12.81 10.03 10.69
C TYR A 63 -12.04 8.75 10.32
N LEU A 64 -10.71 8.81 10.25
CA LEU A 64 -9.85 7.66 9.97
C LEU A 64 -9.95 6.59 11.06
N LEU A 65 -9.85 6.98 12.34
CA LEU A 65 -9.95 6.04 13.46
C LEU A 65 -11.33 5.40 13.54
N GLY A 66 -12.41 6.16 13.33
CA GLY A 66 -13.76 5.62 13.29
C GLY A 66 -13.93 4.61 12.16
N PHE A 67 -13.47 4.95 10.95
CA PHE A 67 -13.56 4.07 9.79
C PHE A 67 -12.72 2.79 9.95
N ILE A 68 -11.44 2.92 10.29
CA ILE A 68 -10.54 1.77 10.51
C ILE A 68 -10.99 0.95 11.72
N GLY A 69 -11.51 1.58 12.78
CA GLY A 69 -12.01 0.90 13.96
C GLY A 69 -13.22 0.01 13.64
N VAL A 70 -14.23 0.55 12.95
CA VAL A 70 -15.42 -0.22 12.55
C VAL A 70 -15.03 -1.36 11.61
N ILE A 71 -14.20 -1.07 10.61
CA ILE A 71 -13.79 -2.06 9.61
C ILE A 71 -12.86 -3.12 10.20
N GLY A 72 -11.96 -2.72 11.10
CA GLY A 72 -11.06 -3.59 11.82
C GLY A 72 -11.79 -4.53 12.77
N VAL A 73 -12.84 -4.06 13.46
CA VAL A 73 -13.65 -4.91 14.33
C VAL A 73 -14.50 -5.91 13.53
N ILE A 74 -15.14 -5.46 12.45
CA ILE A 74 -16.05 -6.32 11.68
C ILE A 74 -15.29 -7.32 10.79
N PHE A 75 -14.26 -6.85 10.09
CA PHE A 75 -13.58 -7.63 9.04
C PHE A 75 -12.09 -7.89 9.34
N GLY A 76 -11.50 -7.20 10.32
CA GLY A 76 -10.09 -7.34 10.68
C GLY A 76 -9.15 -7.22 9.48
N ARG A 77 -8.17 -8.12 9.39
CA ARG A 77 -7.17 -8.12 8.33
C ARG A 77 -7.66 -8.75 7.01
N PHE A 78 -8.95 -9.04 6.88
CA PHE A 78 -9.52 -9.71 5.70
C PHE A 78 -9.37 -8.86 4.43
N PHE A 79 -9.63 -7.54 4.50
CA PHE A 79 -9.51 -6.64 3.34
C PHE A 79 -8.09 -6.57 2.77
N CYS A 80 -7.06 -6.54 3.63
CA CYS A 80 -5.67 -6.57 3.19
C CYS A 80 -5.34 -7.82 2.35
N GLY A 81 -6.01 -8.94 2.62
CA GLY A 81 -5.74 -10.23 1.96
C GLY A 81 -6.67 -10.59 0.80
N TRP A 82 -7.81 -9.91 0.66
CA TRP A 82 -8.87 -10.25 -0.31
C TRP A 82 -9.30 -9.07 -1.19
N ALA A 83 -9.10 -7.83 -0.75
CA ALA A 83 -9.48 -6.63 -1.49
C ALA A 83 -8.28 -5.81 -1.97
N CYS A 84 -7.15 -5.88 -1.27
CA CYS A 84 -5.98 -5.07 -1.61
C CYS A 84 -5.38 -5.45 -2.97
N PRO A 85 -5.30 -4.53 -3.95
CA PRO A 85 -4.71 -4.79 -5.27
C PRO A 85 -3.18 -4.99 -5.20
N ILE A 86 -2.54 -4.45 -4.17
CA ILE A 86 -1.11 -4.68 -3.90
C ILE A 86 -0.88 -6.11 -3.39
N GLY A 87 -1.87 -6.70 -2.72
CA GLY A 87 -1.88 -8.12 -2.36
C GLY A 87 -1.98 -9.01 -3.59
N PHE A 88 -2.82 -8.65 -4.54
CA PHE A 88 -2.95 -9.34 -5.83
C PHE A 88 -1.66 -9.36 -6.64
N LEU A 89 -1.00 -8.20 -6.77
CA LEU A 89 0.32 -8.13 -7.40
C LEU A 89 1.30 -9.08 -6.70
N GLN A 90 1.36 -9.06 -5.38
CA GLN A 90 2.23 -9.97 -4.61
C GLN A 90 1.90 -11.46 -4.83
N ASP A 91 0.63 -11.81 -4.96
CA ASP A 91 0.19 -13.19 -5.20
C ASP A 91 0.57 -13.67 -6.59
N ILE A 92 0.38 -12.84 -7.63
CA ILE A 92 0.78 -13.16 -9.01
C ILE A 92 2.30 -13.37 -9.10
N PHE A 93 3.08 -12.44 -8.57
CA PHE A 93 4.54 -12.57 -8.56
C PHE A 93 5.00 -13.76 -7.70
N GLY A 94 4.31 -14.03 -6.60
CA GLY A 94 4.55 -15.20 -5.77
C GLY A 94 4.29 -16.52 -6.51
N PHE A 95 3.23 -16.59 -7.31
CA PHE A 95 2.94 -17.75 -8.16
C PHE A 95 4.02 -17.95 -9.24
N LEU A 96 4.42 -16.86 -9.91
CA LEU A 96 5.45 -16.87 -10.95
C LEU A 96 6.82 -17.33 -10.42
N THR A 97 7.19 -16.85 -9.24
CA THR A 97 8.46 -17.19 -8.57
C THR A 97 8.46 -18.65 -8.08
N ARG A 98 7.31 -19.14 -7.60
CA ARG A 98 7.14 -20.54 -7.15
C ARG A 98 7.23 -21.53 -8.31
N ASN A 99 6.69 -21.18 -9.48
CA ASN A 99 6.77 -22.02 -10.68
C ASN A 99 8.19 -22.11 -11.24
N LYS A 100 9.01 -21.04 -11.10
CA LYS A 100 10.40 -21.01 -11.60
C LYS A 100 11.44 -21.72 -10.72
N LYS A 101 11.05 -22.55 -9.73
CA LYS A 101 11.98 -23.21 -8.77
C LYS A 101 12.95 -22.24 -8.07
N ILE A 102 12.67 -20.93 -8.08
CA ILE A 102 13.40 -19.97 -7.25
C ILE A 102 12.94 -20.27 -5.83
N LYS A 103 13.71 -21.10 -5.12
CA LYS A 103 13.54 -21.32 -3.69
C LYS A 103 13.74 -19.96 -3.04
N GLY A 104 12.65 -19.20 -2.88
CA GLY A 104 12.66 -18.00 -2.05
C GLY A 104 13.37 -18.36 -0.75
N LEU A 105 14.30 -17.51 -0.33
CA LEU A 105 15.09 -17.74 0.86
C LEU A 105 14.12 -18.03 2.01
N LYS A 106 14.11 -19.28 2.48
CA LYS A 106 13.42 -19.64 3.73
C LYS A 106 14.20 -18.94 4.83
N LEU A 107 13.84 -17.69 5.09
CA LEU A 107 14.37 -16.92 6.20
C LEU A 107 14.16 -17.73 7.47
N LYS A 108 15.19 -17.82 8.31
CA LYS A 108 15.07 -18.47 9.62
C LYS A 108 13.90 -17.84 10.38
N THR A 109 13.11 -18.67 11.06
CA THR A 109 11.86 -18.29 11.74
C THR A 109 12.04 -17.11 12.69
N GLU A 110 13.19 -17.00 13.35
CA GLU A 110 13.55 -15.90 14.25
C GLU A 110 13.72 -14.56 13.53
N ILE A 111 14.38 -14.58 12.36
CA ILE A 111 14.58 -13.39 11.52
C ILE A 111 13.23 -12.91 10.97
N GLU A 112 12.36 -13.83 10.56
CA GLU A 112 11.00 -13.47 10.09
C GLU A 112 10.12 -12.84 11.18
N GLN A 113 10.31 -13.20 12.45
CA GLN A 113 9.60 -12.57 13.57
C GLN A 113 10.12 -11.16 13.81
N LYS A 114 11.44 -10.96 13.77
CA LYS A 114 12.04 -9.62 13.94
C LYS A 114 11.66 -8.67 12.80
N LEU A 115 11.69 -9.13 11.54
CA LEU A 115 11.28 -8.31 10.39
C LEU A 115 9.78 -7.95 10.41
N ARG A 116 8.95 -8.72 11.12
CA ARG A 116 7.53 -8.35 11.28
C ARG A 116 7.35 -7.09 12.13
N TYR A 117 8.31 -6.75 12.99
CA TYR A 117 8.27 -5.49 13.74
C TYR A 117 8.67 -4.28 12.90
N THR A 118 9.37 -4.48 11.78
CA THR A 118 9.78 -3.40 10.87
C THR A 118 8.59 -2.57 10.39
N LYS A 119 7.41 -3.16 10.20
CA LYS A 119 6.19 -2.43 9.80
C LYS A 119 5.78 -1.33 10.80
N TYR A 120 6.03 -1.54 12.10
CA TYR A 120 5.74 -0.55 13.15
C TYR A 120 6.78 0.57 13.15
N PHE A 121 8.05 0.24 12.90
CA PHE A 121 9.09 1.25 12.69
C PHE A 121 8.80 2.13 11.47
N VAL A 122 8.31 1.54 10.38
CA VAL A 122 7.88 2.32 9.22
C VAL A 122 6.71 3.22 9.62
N LEU A 123 5.67 2.72 10.29
CA LEU A 123 4.53 3.54 10.73
C LEU A 123 4.98 4.73 11.60
N ILE A 124 5.79 4.49 12.64
CA ILE A 124 6.32 5.56 13.51
C ILE A 124 7.18 6.53 12.69
N GLY A 125 8.03 6.01 11.82
CA GLY A 125 8.86 6.83 10.93
C GLY A 125 8.04 7.71 9.98
N THR A 126 6.88 7.23 9.49
CA THR A 126 5.98 8.06 8.66
C THR A 126 5.38 9.21 9.44
N ILE A 127 4.96 8.98 10.68
CA ILE A 127 4.37 10.01 11.55
C ILE A 127 5.43 11.06 11.91
N ILE A 128 6.60 10.63 12.38
CA ILE A 128 7.71 11.51 12.75
C ILE A 128 8.22 12.28 11.53
N GLY A 129 8.41 11.59 10.40
CA GLY A 129 8.88 12.21 9.16
C GLY A 129 7.91 13.28 8.65
N THR A 130 6.60 13.03 8.76
CA THR A 130 5.57 14.01 8.40
C THR A 130 5.60 15.21 9.34
N TYR A 131 5.73 14.97 10.65
CA TYR A 131 5.81 16.03 11.65
C TYR A 131 7.03 16.95 11.45
N ILE A 132 8.21 16.38 11.16
CA ILE A 132 9.44 17.16 10.96
C ILE A 132 9.44 17.90 9.62
N THR A 133 8.99 17.24 8.54
CA THR A 133 9.07 17.82 7.18
C THR A 133 7.94 18.81 6.92
N GLY A 134 6.83 18.74 7.66
CA GLY A 134 5.61 19.50 7.37
C GLY A 134 4.96 19.12 6.03
N GLN A 135 5.35 17.98 5.46
CA GLN A 135 4.89 17.44 4.19
C GLN A 135 4.61 15.95 4.33
N LEU A 136 3.81 15.40 3.41
CA LEU A 136 3.45 13.97 3.37
C LEU A 136 4.66 13.08 3.02
N ALA A 137 5.52 12.84 4.00
CA ALA A 137 6.83 12.21 3.83
C ALA A 137 6.73 10.78 3.26
N PHE A 138 5.74 10.00 3.70
CA PHE A 138 5.48 8.67 3.18
C PHE A 138 4.86 8.73 1.79
N THR A 139 3.93 9.63 1.54
CA THR A 139 3.33 9.77 0.20
C THR A 139 4.38 10.10 -0.87
N LEU A 140 5.42 10.86 -0.50
CA LEU A 140 6.55 11.18 -1.39
C LEU A 140 7.44 9.96 -1.71
N ILE A 141 7.68 9.08 -0.74
CA ILE A 141 8.60 7.93 -0.86
C ILE A 141 7.84 6.62 -1.17
N CYS A 142 6.51 6.62 -1.12
CA CYS A 142 5.69 5.43 -1.23
C CYS A 142 5.93 4.69 -2.57
N PRO A 143 6.38 3.42 -2.54
CA PRO A 143 6.62 2.68 -3.78
C PRO A 143 5.33 2.31 -4.49
N ILE A 144 4.23 2.12 -3.74
CA ILE A 144 2.91 1.92 -4.33
C ILE A 144 2.50 3.15 -5.12
N GLY A 145 2.69 4.36 -4.58
CA GLY A 145 2.42 5.59 -5.33
C GLY A 145 3.32 5.74 -6.56
N GLY A 146 4.51 5.13 -6.58
CA GLY A 146 5.37 5.11 -7.76
C GLY A 146 4.77 4.22 -8.85
N LEU A 147 4.31 3.04 -8.44
CA LEU A 147 3.75 2.03 -9.33
C LEU A 147 2.36 2.41 -9.85
N THR A 148 1.46 2.92 -9.00
CA THR A 148 0.06 3.18 -9.34
C THR A 148 -0.23 4.61 -9.77
N ALA A 149 0.59 5.59 -9.35
CA ALA A 149 0.40 6.98 -9.77
C ALA A 149 1.46 7.40 -10.79
N THR A 150 2.74 7.38 -10.40
CA THR A 150 3.82 7.93 -11.22
C THR A 150 3.94 7.24 -12.59
N MET A 151 3.97 5.90 -12.64
CA MET A 151 4.06 5.18 -13.91
C MET A 151 2.87 5.44 -14.86
N PRO A 152 1.60 5.30 -14.43
CA PRO A 152 0.46 5.64 -15.27
C PRO A 152 0.42 7.11 -15.69
N THR A 153 0.78 8.05 -14.80
CA THR A 153 0.82 9.46 -15.17
C THR A 153 1.88 9.77 -16.22
N LEU A 154 3.03 9.08 -16.18
CA LEU A 154 4.08 9.24 -17.18
C LEU A 154 3.67 8.64 -18.53
N ALA A 155 2.92 7.54 -18.52
CA ALA A 155 2.42 6.89 -19.73
C ALA A 155 1.25 7.64 -20.38
N LEU A 156 0.32 8.18 -19.57
CA LEU A 156 -0.87 8.88 -20.05
C LEU A 156 -0.62 10.36 -20.36
N TYR A 157 0.28 11.02 -19.63
CA TYR A 157 0.59 12.44 -19.77
C TYR A 157 2.11 12.70 -19.77
N PRO A 158 2.83 12.32 -20.84
CA PRO A 158 4.29 12.35 -20.90
C PRO A 158 4.92 13.75 -20.71
N GLY A 159 4.15 14.83 -20.81
CA GLY A 159 4.63 16.21 -20.69
C GLY A 159 4.29 16.96 -19.38
N LYS A 160 3.50 16.37 -18.46
CA LYS A 160 3.07 17.05 -17.22
C LYS A 160 3.80 16.59 -15.96
N TYR A 161 4.67 15.58 -16.07
CA TYR A 161 5.34 15.02 -14.91
C TYR A 161 6.62 15.80 -14.58
N VAL A 162 6.58 16.56 -13.49
CA VAL A 162 7.78 17.21 -12.95
C VAL A 162 8.58 16.18 -12.16
N PHE A 163 9.81 15.88 -12.62
CA PHE A 163 10.74 15.04 -11.88
C PHE A 163 11.17 15.76 -10.59
N GLY A 164 10.43 15.52 -9.51
CA GLY A 164 10.79 16.02 -8.19
C GLY A 164 12.04 15.35 -7.63
N ARG A 165 12.73 16.00 -6.68
CA ARG A 165 13.91 15.45 -5.98
C ARG A 165 13.68 14.08 -5.34
N PHE A 166 12.43 13.74 -5.02
CA PHE A 166 12.03 12.45 -4.42
C PHE A 166 11.71 11.34 -5.44
N PHE A 167 11.75 11.62 -6.75
CA PHE A 167 11.48 10.63 -7.79
C PHE A 167 12.43 9.44 -7.71
N LEU A 168 13.73 9.70 -7.49
CA LEU A 168 14.75 8.66 -7.38
C LEU A 168 14.49 7.73 -6.18
N ALA A 169 14.17 8.32 -5.02
CA ALA A 169 13.84 7.57 -3.81
C ALA A 169 12.57 6.72 -4.00
N LYS A 170 11.57 7.25 -4.70
CA LYS A 170 10.34 6.54 -5.02
C LYS A 170 10.59 5.33 -5.93
N MET A 171 11.40 5.50 -6.97
CA MET A 171 11.78 4.42 -7.89
C MET A 171 12.65 3.37 -7.21
N LEU A 172 13.59 3.77 -6.34
CA LEU A 172 14.34 2.84 -5.48
C LEU A 172 13.40 2.04 -4.56
N GLY A 173 12.38 2.68 -3.99
CA GLY A 173 11.34 1.99 -3.24
C GLY A 173 10.60 0.93 -4.06
N VAL A 174 10.27 1.22 -5.33
CA VAL A 174 9.61 0.26 -6.24
C VAL A 174 10.50 -0.95 -6.48
N VAL A 175 11.80 -0.73 -6.70
CA VAL A 175 12.77 -1.83 -6.84
C VAL A 175 12.82 -2.67 -5.56
N LEU A 176 12.87 -2.04 -4.40
CA LEU A 176 12.85 -2.73 -3.11
C LEU A 176 11.55 -3.52 -2.90
N PHE A 177 10.41 -2.97 -3.33
CA PHE A 177 9.12 -3.65 -3.31
C PHE A 177 9.17 -4.95 -4.12
N PHE A 178 9.65 -4.93 -5.36
CA PHE A 178 9.79 -6.15 -6.16
C PHE A 178 10.78 -7.14 -5.54
N LEU A 179 11.91 -6.66 -5.02
CA LEU A 179 12.92 -7.50 -4.36
C LEU A 179 12.32 -8.25 -3.18
N LEU A 180 11.54 -7.57 -2.33
CA LEU A 180 10.85 -8.19 -1.18
C LEU A 180 9.85 -9.28 -1.58
N ILE A 181 9.19 -9.12 -2.73
CA ILE A 181 8.21 -10.08 -3.24
C ILE A 181 8.88 -11.32 -3.81
N ILE A 182 10.01 -11.14 -4.48
CA ILE A 182 10.84 -12.24 -4.97
C ILE A 182 11.45 -13.02 -3.79
N LEU A 183 11.88 -12.31 -2.76
CA LEU A 183 12.53 -12.92 -1.59
C LEU A 183 11.54 -13.69 -0.71
N SER A 184 10.34 -13.14 -0.49
CA SER A 184 9.33 -13.69 0.41
C SER A 184 7.91 -13.53 -0.13
N TYR A 185 7.12 -14.60 -0.04
CA TYR A 185 5.71 -14.57 -0.42
C TYR A 185 4.96 -13.52 0.43
N ARG A 186 4.40 -12.50 -0.23
CA ARG A 186 3.78 -11.32 0.39
C ARG A 186 4.72 -10.52 1.33
N GLY A 187 6.00 -10.41 0.97
CA GLY A 187 7.03 -9.75 1.78
C GLY A 187 6.72 -8.30 2.16
N TRP A 188 6.14 -7.52 1.25
CA TRP A 188 5.78 -6.12 1.53
C TRP A 188 4.68 -6.03 2.60
N CYS A 189 3.60 -6.79 2.45
CA CYS A 189 2.51 -6.81 3.41
C CYS A 189 2.91 -7.36 4.79
N LYS A 190 3.94 -8.21 4.86
CA LYS A 190 4.43 -8.81 6.10
C LYS A 190 5.43 -7.92 6.85
N TYR A 191 6.28 -7.19 6.13
CA TYR A 191 7.44 -6.50 6.73
C TYR A 191 7.42 -4.96 6.62
N PHE A 192 6.82 -4.39 5.57
CA PHE A 192 6.94 -2.95 5.28
C PHE A 192 5.62 -2.16 5.26
N CYS A 193 4.47 -2.83 5.09
CA CYS A 193 3.17 -2.16 4.97
C CYS A 193 2.73 -1.53 6.31
N PRO A 194 2.64 -0.18 6.42
CA PRO A 194 2.25 0.48 7.68
C PRO A 194 0.75 0.35 7.95
N PHE A 195 -0.08 0.25 6.91
CA PHE A 195 -1.51 -0.03 7.06
C PHE A 195 -1.76 -1.41 7.68
N GLY A 196 -0.91 -2.39 7.36
CA GLY A 196 -0.93 -3.69 8.01
C GLY A 196 -0.42 -3.68 9.46
N ALA A 197 0.15 -2.57 9.94
CA ALA A 197 0.45 -2.33 11.34
C ALA A 197 -0.76 -1.74 12.07
N LEU A 198 -1.52 -0.84 11.41
CA LEU A 198 -2.75 -0.25 11.94
C LEU A 198 -3.88 -1.28 12.14
N MET A 199 -3.97 -2.28 11.25
CA MET A 199 -5.00 -3.34 11.27
C MET A 199 -4.55 -4.63 12.01
N SER A 200 -3.56 -4.55 12.90
CA SER A 200 -2.93 -5.70 13.54
C SER A 200 -2.98 -5.62 15.05
#